data_AF-A0A373NBR2-F1
#
_entry.id   AF-A0A373NBR2-F1
#
_cell.length_a   1.000
_cell.length_b   1.000
_cell.length_c   1.000
_cell.angle_alpha   90.00
_cell.angle_beta   90.00
_cell.angle_gamma   90.00
#
_symmetry.space_group_name_H-M   'P 1'
#
loop_
_entity.id
_entity.type
_entity.pdbx_description
1 polymer ?
#
loop_
_entity_poly.entity_id
_entity_poly.type
_entity_poly.pdbx_seq_one_letter_code
_entity_poly.pdbx_strand_id
1 'polypeptide(L)'
;MLKTWIPEEIPEKDELKKRIKEAGEKLYQQQMKLKEHKLPVLVLFEGWSASGKGSTIGKVIKYIDPRFFKVATMSKPTEDELRRPFLYRYFNQIPEAGKFTFLDSGWMEQTCKDCLNGLEEEAYTQRIESIKHFERQLTDNGYLVLKFFMEIDKKEQTSRMEHLHKDHDTRWRVNDFDRWQNEHYKRCQKVFDRYLTDTNTSIAPWYIIDAADRGWAELQVLETMVNNIDVALQNSAHSAPLLPNVFPLVKMPRLSEIELADKVMEDEEYKKELKHLQKKLGELHNRLYRKRVPVIITYEGWDAAGKGGNIKRITEALDPRGFEVHPIASPEPHEKARHYLWRFWTRLPKDGHIAIFDRTWYGRVMVERLEGFCSENDWKRAYNEINEFEKELSDWGAVIIKFWVQIDKDTQLARFTDRQNNPEKQWKITDEDWRNREKWDAYETAVDEMLTKTSTTYAPWHILESVDKKYARIKALKIVVKELEKALE
;
A
#
# COMPACT_ATOMS: atom_id res chain seq x y z
N MET A 1 -15.35 22.30 8.02
CA MET A 1 -14.21 23.07 7.49
C MET A 1 -14.62 24.15 6.49
N LEU A 2 -15.29 23.82 5.37
CA LEU A 2 -15.62 24.79 4.30
C LEU A 2 -16.63 25.85 4.74
N LYS A 3 -17.60 25.47 5.59
CA LYS A 3 -18.65 26.40 6.05
C LYS A 3 -18.15 27.53 6.96
N THR A 4 -17.02 27.31 7.60
CA THR A 4 -16.43 28.22 8.59
C THR A 4 -15.13 28.86 8.07
N TRP A 5 -14.72 28.51 6.85
CA TRP A 5 -13.53 29.06 6.22
C TRP A 5 -13.84 30.44 5.66
N ILE A 6 -12.89 31.35 5.83
CA ILE A 6 -12.99 32.74 5.38
C ILE A 6 -11.79 32.97 4.46
N PRO A 7 -12.00 33.42 3.21
CA PRO A 7 -10.90 33.73 2.30
C PRO A 7 -10.09 34.91 2.85
N GLU A 8 -8.77 34.81 2.72
CA GLU A 8 -7.85 35.90 3.01
C GLU A 8 -7.93 37.00 1.94
N GLU A 9 -7.52 38.21 2.30
CA GLU A 9 -7.47 39.33 1.34
C GLU A 9 -6.37 39.09 0.30
N ILE A 10 -6.74 39.29 -0.97
CA ILE A 10 -5.81 39.14 -2.09
C ILE A 10 -4.83 40.32 -2.06
N PRO A 11 -3.50 40.07 -2.06
CA PRO A 11 -2.52 41.13 -2.13
C PRO A 11 -2.65 41.98 -3.40
N GLU A 12 -2.11 43.19 -3.35
CA GLU A 12 -2.00 44.07 -4.53
C GLU A 12 -1.27 43.37 -5.67
N LYS A 13 -1.66 43.67 -6.91
CA LYS A 13 -1.25 42.90 -8.10
C LYS A 13 0.27 42.78 -8.27
N ASP A 14 1.01 43.85 -7.96
CA ASP A 14 2.47 43.86 -8.08
C ASP A 14 3.15 43.11 -6.91
N GLU A 15 2.56 43.17 -5.72
CA GLU A 15 3.00 42.39 -4.56
C GLU A 15 2.77 40.88 -4.82
N LEU A 16 1.59 40.52 -5.30
CA LEU A 16 1.22 39.16 -5.67
C LEU A 16 2.24 38.55 -6.64
N LYS A 17 2.58 39.26 -7.73
CA LYS A 17 3.57 38.80 -8.71
C LYS A 17 4.96 38.64 -8.09
N LYS A 18 5.37 39.58 -7.24
CA LYS A 18 6.67 39.54 -6.57
C LYS A 18 6.77 38.31 -5.66
N ARG A 19 5.76 38.08 -4.82
CA ARG A 19 5.71 36.94 -3.89
C ARG A 19 5.66 35.60 -4.61
N ILE A 20 4.91 35.49 -5.71
CA ILE A 20 4.89 34.27 -6.54
C ILE A 20 6.29 33.95 -7.04
N LYS A 21 7.00 34.96 -7.56
CA LYS A 21 8.37 34.79 -8.05
C LYS A 21 9.32 34.36 -6.93
N GLU A 22 9.27 35.01 -5.78
CA GLU A 22 10.11 34.68 -4.62
C GLU A 22 9.85 33.26 -4.10
N ALA A 23 8.57 32.87 -3.95
CA ALA A 23 8.20 31.54 -3.51
C ALA A 23 8.60 30.46 -4.55
N GLY A 24 8.42 30.75 -5.84
CA GLY A 24 8.84 29.88 -6.93
C GLY A 24 10.36 29.68 -6.98
N GLU A 25 11.15 30.75 -6.87
CA GLU A 25 12.61 30.66 -6.78
C GLU A 25 13.05 29.85 -5.55
N LYS A 26 12.39 30.04 -4.39
CA LYS A 26 12.68 29.27 -3.19
C LYS A 26 12.35 27.77 -3.36
N LEU A 27 11.23 27.43 -3.99
CA LEU A 27 10.87 26.04 -4.29
C LEU A 27 11.90 25.38 -5.21
N TYR A 28 12.38 26.11 -6.23
CA TYR A 28 13.45 25.64 -7.11
C TYR A 28 14.74 25.31 -6.34
N GLN A 29 15.13 26.17 -5.38
CA GLN A 29 16.30 25.90 -4.53
C GLN A 29 16.08 24.71 -3.58
N GLN A 30 14.87 24.57 -3.02
CA GLN A 30 14.52 23.45 -2.14
C GLN A 30 14.57 22.10 -2.85
N GLN A 31 14.31 22.04 -4.16
CA GLN A 31 14.36 20.80 -4.94
C GLN A 31 15.69 20.03 -4.76
N MET A 32 16.84 20.72 -4.77
CA MET A 32 18.13 20.06 -4.57
C MET A 32 18.25 19.51 -3.15
N LYS A 33 17.78 20.26 -2.15
CA LYS A 33 17.77 19.81 -0.75
C LYS A 33 16.89 18.57 -0.57
N LEU A 34 15.73 18.50 -1.23
CA LEU A 34 14.86 17.32 -1.21
C LEU A 34 15.58 16.09 -1.74
N LYS A 35 16.31 16.23 -2.85
CA LYS A 35 17.13 15.15 -3.42
C LYS A 35 18.21 14.68 -2.45
N GLU A 36 18.95 15.61 -1.86
CA GLU A 36 20.04 15.33 -0.92
C GLU A 36 19.54 14.62 0.34
N HIS A 37 18.43 15.10 0.91
CA HIS A 37 17.81 14.54 2.12
C HIS A 37 16.87 13.38 1.82
N LYS A 38 16.73 13.00 0.54
CA LYS A 38 15.84 11.94 0.06
C LYS A 38 14.38 12.11 0.47
N LEU A 39 13.91 13.34 0.72
CA LEU A 39 12.53 13.64 1.17
C LEU A 39 11.53 13.48 -0.01
N PRO A 40 10.64 12.48 0.00
CA PRO A 40 9.59 12.35 -1.00
C PRO A 40 8.41 13.28 -0.68
N VAL A 41 7.86 13.95 -1.70
CA VAL A 41 6.77 14.92 -1.53
C VAL A 41 5.56 14.55 -2.38
N LEU A 42 4.46 14.16 -1.75
CA LEU A 42 3.18 13.85 -2.40
C LEU A 42 2.23 15.05 -2.26
N VAL A 43 1.80 15.61 -3.38
CA VAL A 43 0.94 16.80 -3.42
C VAL A 43 -0.39 16.44 -4.07
N LEU A 44 -1.47 16.43 -3.30
CA LEU A 44 -2.82 16.14 -3.74
C LEU A 44 -3.59 17.44 -4.00
N PHE A 45 -4.12 17.60 -5.21
CA PHE A 45 -5.06 18.67 -5.55
C PHE A 45 -6.47 18.10 -5.68
N GLU A 46 -7.36 18.53 -4.80
CA GLU A 46 -8.79 18.26 -4.82
C GLU A 46 -9.55 19.58 -4.83
N GLY A 47 -10.87 19.53 -4.97
CA GLY A 47 -11.69 20.74 -5.03
C GLY A 47 -12.86 20.64 -5.98
N TRP A 48 -13.56 21.77 -6.14
CA TRP A 48 -14.68 21.87 -7.07
C TRP A 48 -14.26 21.64 -8.52
N SER A 49 -15.16 21.10 -9.33
CA SER A 49 -14.98 21.04 -10.78
C SER A 49 -14.77 22.46 -11.34
N ALA A 50 -13.88 22.62 -12.32
CA ALA A 50 -13.47 23.91 -12.87
C ALA A 50 -12.80 24.91 -11.89
N SER A 51 -12.39 24.48 -10.69
CA SER A 51 -11.61 25.29 -9.73
C SER A 51 -10.20 25.64 -10.21
N GLY A 52 -9.70 24.99 -11.26
CA GLY A 52 -8.40 25.31 -11.85
C GLY A 52 -7.24 24.43 -11.36
N LYS A 53 -7.49 23.29 -10.71
CA LYS A 53 -6.49 22.30 -10.24
C LYS A 53 -5.32 22.12 -11.22
N GLY A 54 -5.60 21.61 -12.42
CA GLY A 54 -4.58 21.39 -13.46
C GLY A 54 -3.85 22.65 -13.91
N SER A 55 -4.52 23.82 -13.92
CA SER A 55 -3.86 25.09 -14.23
C SER A 55 -2.89 25.52 -13.12
N THR A 56 -3.25 25.32 -11.86
CA THR A 56 -2.41 25.64 -10.71
C THR A 56 -1.22 24.69 -10.63
N ILE A 57 -1.43 23.38 -10.83
CA ILE A 57 -0.34 22.41 -10.97
C ILE A 57 0.62 22.86 -12.07
N GLY A 58 0.10 23.18 -13.26
CA GLY A 58 0.89 23.63 -14.41
C GLY A 58 1.67 24.93 -14.19
N LYS A 59 1.30 25.74 -13.19
CA LYS A 59 2.04 26.94 -12.78
C LYS A 59 3.12 26.61 -11.76
N VAL A 60 2.78 25.83 -10.72
CA VAL A 60 3.71 25.42 -9.66
C VAL A 60 4.88 24.61 -10.22
N ILE A 61 4.61 23.63 -11.09
CA ILE A 61 5.65 22.76 -11.64
C ILE A 61 6.65 23.50 -12.54
N LYS A 62 6.38 24.74 -12.98
CA LYS A 62 7.35 25.55 -13.74
C LYS A 62 8.59 25.90 -12.93
N TYR A 63 8.46 25.89 -11.60
CA TYR A 63 9.55 26.15 -10.67
C TYR A 63 10.28 24.87 -10.24
N ILE A 64 9.95 23.72 -10.86
CA ILE A 64 10.56 22.42 -10.57
C ILE A 64 11.11 21.84 -11.87
N ASP A 65 12.31 21.29 -11.83
CA ASP A 65 12.91 20.58 -12.95
C ASP A 65 12.06 19.34 -13.30
N PRO A 66 11.66 19.15 -14.57
CA PRO A 66 10.83 18.03 -15.03
C PRO A 66 11.33 16.63 -14.69
N ARG A 67 12.62 16.46 -14.39
CA ARG A 67 13.20 15.17 -13.97
C ARG A 67 12.86 14.80 -12.52
N PHE A 68 12.37 15.76 -11.74
CA PHE A 68 12.15 15.63 -10.30
C PHE A 68 10.68 15.60 -9.89
N PHE A 69 9.76 15.67 -10.85
CA PHE A 69 8.34 15.52 -10.57
C PHE A 69 7.64 14.58 -11.54
N LYS A 70 6.51 14.05 -11.08
CA LYS A 70 5.50 13.39 -11.90
C LYS A 70 4.17 14.07 -11.64
N VAL A 71 3.36 14.27 -12.69
CA VAL A 71 1.94 14.62 -12.54
C VAL A 71 1.13 13.39 -12.92
N ALA A 72 0.27 12.93 -12.01
CA ALA A 72 -0.66 11.85 -12.28
C ALA A 72 -2.09 12.38 -12.18
N THR A 73 -2.85 12.25 -13.27
CA THR A 73 -4.27 12.59 -13.29
C THR A 73 -5.07 11.38 -12.86
N MET A 74 -5.72 11.45 -11.71
CA MET A 74 -6.52 10.34 -11.16
C MET A 74 -7.96 10.42 -11.67
N SER A 75 -8.12 10.21 -12.98
CA SER A 75 -9.43 10.09 -13.60
C SER A 75 -10.20 8.87 -13.07
N LYS A 76 -11.40 8.63 -13.65
CA LYS A 76 -12.20 7.43 -13.39
C LYS A 76 -11.30 6.18 -13.37
N PRO A 77 -11.41 5.32 -12.33
CA PRO A 77 -10.64 4.09 -12.26
C PRO A 77 -10.85 3.23 -13.52
N THR A 78 -9.77 2.64 -14.01
CA THR A 78 -9.79 1.63 -15.07
C THR A 78 -10.46 0.34 -14.59
N GLU A 79 -10.88 -0.52 -15.51
CA GLU A 79 -11.42 -1.84 -15.17
C GLU A 79 -10.42 -2.69 -14.37
N ASP A 80 -9.11 -2.53 -14.60
CA ASP A 80 -8.10 -3.24 -13.82
C ASP A 80 -8.02 -2.73 -12.38
N GLU A 81 -8.01 -1.40 -12.20
CA GLU A 81 -7.94 -0.78 -10.87
C GLU A 81 -9.17 -1.11 -10.02
N LEU A 82 -10.35 -1.20 -10.63
CA LEU A 82 -11.58 -1.59 -9.94
C LEU A 82 -11.58 -3.04 -9.44
N ARG A 83 -10.70 -3.89 -9.99
CA ARG A 83 -10.54 -5.29 -9.57
C ARG A 83 -9.49 -5.46 -8.49
N ARG A 84 -9.07 -4.37 -7.83
CA ARG A 84 -8.03 -4.34 -6.79
C ARG A 84 -8.52 -3.49 -5.61
N PRO A 85 -7.87 -3.57 -4.42
CA PRO A 85 -8.31 -2.75 -3.29
C PRO A 85 -8.21 -1.26 -3.62
N PHE A 86 -9.09 -0.47 -3.00
CA PHE A 86 -9.24 0.97 -3.26
C PHE A 86 -7.90 1.74 -3.31
N LEU A 87 -7.01 1.50 -2.34
CA LEU A 87 -5.75 2.23 -2.21
C LEU A 87 -4.68 1.83 -3.23
N TYR A 88 -4.83 0.70 -3.91
CA TYR A 88 -3.84 0.16 -4.86
C TYR A 88 -3.36 1.22 -5.87
N ARG A 89 -4.32 1.92 -6.50
CA ARG A 89 -4.00 2.87 -7.56
C ARG A 89 -3.25 4.11 -7.06
N TYR A 90 -3.47 4.49 -5.80
CA TYR A 90 -2.80 5.65 -5.19
C TYR A 90 -1.40 5.28 -4.69
N PHE A 91 -1.24 4.07 -4.13
CA PHE A 91 0.09 3.51 -3.82
C PHE A 91 0.99 3.49 -5.08
N ASN A 92 0.46 3.13 -6.24
CA ASN A 92 1.22 3.14 -7.49
C ASN A 92 1.77 4.52 -7.90
N GLN A 93 1.21 5.61 -7.37
CA GLN A 93 1.62 6.97 -7.72
C GLN A 93 2.58 7.61 -6.71
N ILE A 94 2.84 6.98 -5.55
CA ILE A 94 3.69 7.62 -4.54
C ILE A 94 5.09 7.94 -5.11
N PRO A 95 5.66 9.11 -4.77
CA PRO A 95 6.93 9.55 -5.31
C PRO A 95 8.09 8.69 -4.81
N GLU A 96 9.17 8.69 -5.58
CA GLU A 96 10.46 8.22 -5.09
C GLU A 96 11.08 9.25 -4.14
N ALA A 97 11.98 8.79 -3.27
CA ALA A 97 12.80 9.61 -2.40
C ALA A 97 13.44 10.78 -3.16
N GLY A 98 13.21 12.00 -2.65
CA GLY A 98 13.73 13.23 -3.23
C GLY A 98 13.01 13.73 -4.49
N LYS A 99 11.83 13.18 -4.80
CA LYS A 99 10.98 13.62 -5.92
C LYS A 99 9.59 14.05 -5.46
N PHE A 100 8.91 14.76 -6.35
CA PHE A 100 7.52 15.12 -6.21
C PHE A 100 6.61 14.18 -7.01
N THR A 101 5.43 13.88 -6.47
CA THR A 101 4.27 13.50 -7.27
C THR A 101 3.14 14.48 -7.02
N PHE A 102 2.60 15.05 -8.08
CA PHE A 102 1.39 15.85 -8.07
C PHE A 102 0.22 14.98 -8.53
N LEU A 103 -0.81 14.85 -7.70
CA LEU A 103 -2.06 14.19 -8.04
C LEU A 103 -3.10 15.24 -8.40
N ASP A 104 -3.56 15.25 -9.66
CA ASP A 104 -4.76 15.98 -10.07
C ASP A 104 -5.96 15.07 -9.81
N SER A 105 -6.68 15.39 -8.73
CA SER A 105 -7.62 14.50 -8.04
C SER A 105 -6.95 13.26 -7.42
N GLY A 106 -7.66 12.61 -6.51
CA GLY A 106 -7.20 11.42 -5.82
C GLY A 106 -8.34 10.71 -5.07
N TRP A 107 -8.03 10.25 -3.87
CA TRP A 107 -8.93 9.42 -3.07
C TRP A 107 -10.16 10.17 -2.56
N MET A 108 -10.13 11.51 -2.45
CA MET A 108 -11.31 12.31 -2.07
C MET A 108 -12.37 12.29 -3.17
N GLU A 109 -12.00 12.61 -4.42
CA GLU A 109 -12.99 12.69 -5.50
C GLU A 109 -13.76 11.37 -5.65
N GLN A 110 -13.07 10.23 -5.64
CA GLN A 110 -13.71 8.92 -5.72
C GLN A 110 -14.63 8.68 -4.52
N THR A 111 -14.14 8.89 -3.29
CA THR A 111 -14.92 8.64 -2.08
C THR A 111 -16.17 9.53 -2.01
N CYS A 112 -16.04 10.83 -2.29
CA CYS A 112 -17.17 11.74 -2.27
C CYS A 112 -18.18 11.43 -3.38
N LYS A 113 -17.74 11.01 -4.57
CA LYS A 113 -18.64 10.53 -5.63
C LYS A 113 -19.41 9.29 -5.18
N ASP A 114 -18.75 8.32 -4.57
CA ASP A 114 -19.38 7.12 -4.05
C ASP A 114 -20.44 7.49 -2.99
N CYS A 115 -20.13 8.40 -2.05
CA CYS A 115 -21.11 8.93 -1.08
C CYS A 115 -22.32 9.59 -1.74
N LEU A 116 -22.09 10.41 -2.77
CA LEU A 116 -23.17 11.08 -3.50
C LEU A 116 -24.05 10.08 -4.27
N ASN A 117 -23.49 8.92 -4.62
CA ASN A 117 -24.17 7.79 -5.25
C ASN A 117 -24.73 6.76 -4.25
N GLY A 118 -24.68 7.04 -2.94
CA GLY A 118 -25.30 6.19 -1.92
C GLY A 118 -24.36 5.19 -1.25
N LEU A 119 -23.05 5.49 -1.13
CA LEU A 119 -22.15 4.72 -0.26
C LEU A 119 -22.71 4.69 1.17
N GLU A 120 -22.85 3.48 1.71
CA GLU A 120 -23.32 3.25 3.06
C GLU A 120 -22.36 3.84 4.11
N GLU A 121 -22.93 4.23 5.25
CA GLU A 121 -22.21 4.93 6.32
C GLU A 121 -21.05 4.13 6.92
N GLU A 122 -21.24 2.81 7.08
CA GLU A 122 -20.19 1.89 7.54
C GLU A 122 -19.03 1.81 6.53
N ALA A 123 -19.35 1.67 5.25
CA ALA A 123 -18.35 1.62 4.18
C ALA A 123 -17.61 2.96 4.03
N TYR A 124 -18.29 4.10 4.24
CA TYR A 124 -17.63 5.40 4.31
C TYR A 124 -16.66 5.48 5.50
N THR A 125 -17.07 5.05 6.69
CA THR A 125 -16.21 5.09 7.88
C THR A 125 -14.95 4.25 7.68
N GLN A 126 -15.10 3.01 7.19
CA GLN A 126 -13.97 2.15 6.83
C GLN A 126 -13.05 2.82 5.80
N ARG A 127 -13.62 3.41 4.74
CA ARG A 127 -12.86 4.12 3.71
C ARG A 127 -12.03 5.28 4.29
N ILE A 128 -12.59 6.05 5.22
CA ILE A 128 -11.89 7.15 5.89
C ILE A 128 -10.75 6.64 6.77
N GLU A 129 -10.95 5.54 7.49
CA GLU A 129 -9.89 4.89 8.28
C GLU A 129 -8.75 4.42 7.37
N SER A 130 -9.06 3.75 6.25
CA SER A 130 -8.06 3.34 5.25
C SER A 130 -7.23 4.52 4.74
N ILE A 131 -7.88 5.65 4.42
CA ILE A 131 -7.22 6.86 3.97
C ILE A 131 -6.30 7.43 5.05
N LYS A 132 -6.76 7.47 6.31
CA LYS A 132 -5.93 7.93 7.44
C LYS A 132 -4.71 7.03 7.66
N HIS A 133 -4.88 5.70 7.60
CA HIS A 133 -3.77 4.76 7.69
C HIS A 133 -2.77 4.98 6.57
N PHE A 134 -3.24 5.16 5.32
CA PHE A 134 -2.38 5.46 4.19
C PHE A 134 -1.56 6.75 4.39
N GLU A 135 -2.21 7.86 4.74
CA GLU A 135 -1.55 9.14 4.99
C GLU A 135 -0.55 9.05 6.16
N ARG A 136 -0.93 8.35 7.24
CA ARG A 136 -0.07 8.10 8.41
C ARG A 136 1.16 7.27 8.03
N GLN A 137 0.98 6.13 7.38
CA GLN A 137 2.10 5.26 7.01
C GLN A 137 3.12 5.96 6.10
N LEU A 138 2.63 6.79 5.17
CA LEU A 138 3.53 7.60 4.34
C LEU A 138 4.33 8.60 5.18
N THR A 139 3.67 9.34 6.07
CA THR A 139 4.33 10.32 6.94
C THR A 139 5.29 9.68 7.93
N ASP A 140 4.93 8.54 8.53
CA ASP A 140 5.79 7.72 9.40
C ASP A 140 7.02 7.18 8.66
N ASN A 141 6.93 6.98 7.34
CA ASN A 141 8.06 6.63 6.50
C ASN A 141 8.86 7.84 5.97
N GLY A 142 8.49 9.06 6.39
CA GLY A 142 9.21 10.29 6.07
C GLY A 142 8.70 11.03 4.84
N TYR A 143 7.51 10.72 4.32
CA TYR A 143 6.90 11.48 3.23
C TYR A 143 6.33 12.80 3.74
N LEU A 144 6.49 13.86 2.96
CA LEU A 144 5.67 15.05 3.10
C LEU A 144 4.40 14.90 2.27
N VAL A 145 3.24 14.85 2.91
CA VAL A 145 1.93 14.78 2.25
C VAL A 145 1.23 16.12 2.36
N LEU A 146 0.99 16.77 1.23
CA LEU A 146 0.28 18.05 1.13
C LEU A 146 -1.04 17.86 0.42
N LYS A 147 -2.14 18.31 1.03
CA LYS A 147 -3.50 18.16 0.49
C LYS A 147 -4.15 19.52 0.33
N PHE A 148 -4.40 19.92 -0.91
CA PHE A 148 -5.01 21.20 -1.26
C PHE A 148 -6.45 21.01 -1.72
N PHE A 149 -7.38 21.77 -1.15
CA PHE A 149 -8.76 21.83 -1.59
C PHE A 149 -9.01 23.18 -2.28
N MET A 150 -9.20 23.17 -3.60
CA MET A 150 -9.43 24.37 -4.41
C MET A 150 -10.91 24.78 -4.30
N GLU A 151 -11.19 25.81 -3.50
CA GLU A 151 -12.53 26.36 -3.28
C GLU A 151 -12.86 27.43 -4.32
N ILE A 152 -14.04 27.33 -4.93
CA ILE A 152 -14.68 28.39 -5.71
C ILE A 152 -16.17 28.36 -5.43
N ASP A 153 -16.83 29.51 -5.41
CA ASP A 153 -18.27 29.53 -5.22
C ASP A 153 -19.05 28.99 -6.44
N LYS A 154 -20.36 28.73 -6.24
CA LYS A 154 -21.24 28.21 -7.29
C LYS A 154 -21.25 29.11 -8.55
N LYS A 155 -21.24 30.44 -8.38
CA LYS A 155 -21.35 31.40 -9.48
C LYS A 155 -20.09 31.39 -10.33
N GLU A 156 -18.93 31.40 -9.69
CA GLU A 156 -17.63 31.30 -10.34
C GLU A 156 -17.51 29.95 -11.06
N GLN A 157 -17.96 28.86 -10.43
CA GLN A 157 -18.00 27.55 -11.06
C GLN A 157 -18.85 27.55 -12.34
N THR A 158 -20.07 28.11 -12.30
CA THR A 158 -20.94 28.25 -13.48
C THR A 158 -20.23 29.04 -14.58
N SER A 159 -19.69 30.22 -14.25
CA SER A 159 -19.02 31.09 -15.21
C SER A 159 -17.84 30.40 -15.92
N ARG A 160 -16.99 29.69 -15.16
CA ARG A 160 -15.84 28.97 -15.72
C ARG A 160 -16.26 27.82 -16.63
N MET A 161 -17.26 27.04 -16.22
CA MET A 161 -17.77 25.95 -17.06
C MET A 161 -18.38 26.46 -18.35
N GLU A 162 -19.12 27.56 -18.33
CA GLU A 162 -19.66 28.18 -19.54
C GLU A 162 -18.55 28.66 -20.48
N HIS A 163 -17.51 29.28 -19.93
CA HIS A 163 -16.36 29.71 -20.73
C HIS A 163 -15.63 28.52 -21.39
N LEU A 164 -15.37 27.46 -20.61
CA LEU A 164 -14.77 26.23 -21.13
C LEU A 164 -15.66 25.54 -22.18
N HIS A 165 -16.99 25.61 -22.03
CA HIS A 165 -17.90 24.97 -22.96
C HIS A 165 -18.01 25.71 -24.30
N LYS A 166 -17.79 27.03 -24.32
CA LYS A 166 -17.86 27.88 -25.53
C LYS A 166 -16.73 27.56 -26.52
N ASP A 167 -15.55 27.23 -26.04
CA ASP A 167 -14.38 26.94 -26.88
C ASP A 167 -14.34 25.45 -27.27
N HIS A 168 -14.16 25.18 -28.56
CA HIS A 168 -14.03 23.83 -29.11
C HIS A 168 -12.92 23.02 -28.43
N ASP A 169 -11.79 23.65 -28.14
CA ASP A 169 -10.58 22.97 -27.67
C ASP A 169 -10.58 22.72 -26.16
N THR A 170 -11.53 23.31 -25.43
CA THR A 170 -11.65 23.15 -23.97
C THR A 170 -12.98 22.56 -23.53
N ARG A 171 -13.97 22.42 -24.43
CA ARG A 171 -15.29 21.85 -24.13
C ARG A 171 -15.24 20.47 -23.50
N TRP A 172 -14.29 19.63 -23.92
CA TRP A 172 -14.08 18.28 -23.39
C TRP A 172 -13.70 18.24 -21.91
N ARG A 173 -13.27 19.38 -21.34
CA ARG A 173 -12.89 19.51 -19.92
C ARG A 173 -14.09 19.65 -18.98
N VAL A 174 -15.30 19.81 -19.51
CA VAL A 174 -16.54 19.88 -18.73
C VAL A 174 -17.38 18.65 -19.05
N ASN A 175 -17.51 17.76 -18.07
CA ASN A 175 -18.32 16.55 -18.17
C ASN A 175 -19.71 16.75 -17.52
N ASP A 176 -20.58 15.75 -17.65
CA ASP A 176 -21.95 15.82 -17.12
C ASP A 176 -22.00 15.85 -15.59
N PHE A 177 -21.03 15.21 -14.93
CA PHE A 177 -20.90 15.27 -13.47
C PHE A 177 -20.55 16.69 -13.00
N ASP A 178 -19.74 17.45 -13.75
CA ASP A 178 -19.40 18.84 -13.41
C ASP A 178 -20.64 19.74 -13.40
N ARG A 179 -21.52 19.59 -14.41
CA ARG A 179 -22.81 20.29 -14.45
C ARG A 179 -23.71 19.87 -13.29
N TRP A 180 -23.83 18.57 -13.06
CA TRP A 180 -24.62 18.04 -11.96
C TRP A 180 -24.12 18.53 -10.59
N GLN A 181 -22.80 18.60 -10.40
CA GLN A 181 -22.17 19.10 -9.17
C GLN A 181 -22.55 20.56 -8.92
N ASN A 182 -22.57 21.41 -9.95
CA ASN A 182 -22.97 22.81 -9.84
C ASN A 182 -24.46 22.99 -9.52
N GLU A 183 -25.33 22.21 -10.17
CA GLU A 183 -26.76 22.20 -9.87
C GLU A 183 -26.99 21.81 -8.41
N HIS A 184 -26.27 20.79 -7.94
CA HIS A 184 -26.37 20.21 -6.60
C HIS A 184 -25.27 20.74 -5.64
N TYR A 185 -24.79 21.96 -5.84
CA TYR A 185 -23.63 22.51 -5.11
C TYR A 185 -23.75 22.34 -3.59
N LYS A 186 -24.88 22.72 -2.99
CA LYS A 186 -25.09 22.60 -1.53
C LYS A 186 -25.04 21.15 -1.04
N ARG A 187 -25.47 20.18 -1.86
CA ARG A 187 -25.41 18.75 -1.53
C ARG A 187 -23.96 18.27 -1.56
N CYS A 188 -23.22 18.62 -2.62
CA CYS A 188 -21.79 18.29 -2.74
C CYS A 188 -20.97 18.93 -1.63
N GLN A 189 -21.23 20.20 -1.31
CA GLN A 189 -20.53 20.94 -0.26
C GLN A 189 -20.66 20.25 1.10
N LYS A 190 -21.83 19.68 1.44
CA LYS A 190 -22.01 18.93 2.69
C LYS A 190 -21.11 17.68 2.74
N VAL A 191 -21.01 16.95 1.63
CA VAL A 191 -20.16 15.74 1.55
C VAL A 191 -18.68 16.12 1.59
N PHE A 192 -18.26 17.15 0.86
CA PHE A 192 -16.88 17.65 0.88
C PHE A 192 -16.49 18.18 2.26
N ASP A 193 -17.33 19.00 2.90
CA ASP A 193 -17.10 19.55 4.23
C ASP A 193 -16.92 18.46 5.28
N ARG A 194 -17.76 17.42 5.21
CA ARG A 194 -17.66 16.23 6.06
C ARG A 194 -16.34 15.50 5.81
N TYR A 195 -16.06 15.13 4.56
CA TYR A 195 -14.85 14.40 4.19
C TYR A 195 -13.56 15.13 4.60
N LEU A 196 -13.49 16.43 4.34
CA LEU A 196 -12.34 17.26 4.73
C LEU A 196 -12.17 17.24 6.24
N THR A 197 -13.25 17.42 7.00
CA THR A 197 -13.21 17.36 8.46
C THR A 197 -12.75 16.00 8.96
N ASP A 198 -13.29 14.92 8.39
CA ASP A 198 -13.00 13.56 8.80
C ASP A 198 -11.56 13.16 8.48
N THR A 199 -10.92 13.73 7.45
CA THR A 199 -9.55 13.39 7.01
C THR A 199 -8.52 14.50 7.29
N ASN A 200 -8.90 15.56 8.00
CA ASN A 200 -7.97 16.61 8.41
C ASN A 200 -7.24 16.20 9.69
N THR A 201 -6.01 15.71 9.53
CA THR A 201 -5.15 15.27 10.64
C THR A 201 -3.95 16.21 10.80
N SER A 202 -3.29 16.19 11.95
CA SER A 202 -2.09 17.01 12.18
C SER A 202 -0.91 16.61 11.30
N ILE A 203 -0.84 15.35 10.88
CA ILE A 203 0.24 14.79 10.05
C ILE A 203 0.01 15.00 8.56
N ALA A 204 -1.26 15.09 8.14
CA ALA A 204 -1.68 15.37 6.77
C ALA A 204 -2.90 16.31 6.77
N PRO A 205 -2.69 17.62 7.02
CA PRO A 205 -3.78 18.58 7.07
C PRO A 205 -4.31 18.91 5.67
N TRP A 206 -5.52 19.46 5.62
CA TRP A 206 -6.11 20.06 4.43
C TRP A 206 -5.87 21.56 4.41
N TYR A 207 -5.37 22.07 3.29
CA TYR A 207 -5.23 23.50 3.00
C TYR A 207 -6.32 23.91 2.02
N ILE A 208 -7.26 24.75 2.47
CA ILE A 208 -8.29 25.31 1.59
C ILE A 208 -7.70 26.51 0.86
N ILE A 209 -7.74 26.48 -0.47
CA ILE A 209 -7.16 27.48 -1.36
C ILE A 209 -8.30 28.28 -1.99
N ASP A 210 -8.23 29.61 -1.88
CA ASP A 210 -9.16 30.48 -2.61
C ASP A 210 -8.78 30.46 -4.09
N ALA A 211 -9.54 29.70 -4.86
CA ALA A 211 -9.25 29.47 -6.26
C ALA A 211 -10.00 30.41 -7.20
N ALA A 212 -10.65 31.46 -6.67
CA ALA A 212 -11.35 32.47 -7.48
C ALA A 212 -10.38 33.30 -8.34
N ASP A 213 -9.21 33.65 -7.81
CA ASP A 213 -8.11 34.25 -8.59
C ASP A 213 -6.96 33.24 -8.84
N ARG A 214 -6.51 33.18 -10.10
CA ARG A 214 -5.49 32.19 -10.51
C ARG A 214 -4.09 32.52 -10.01
N GLY A 215 -3.77 33.80 -9.80
CA GLY A 215 -2.49 34.23 -9.25
C GLY A 215 -2.46 34.00 -7.74
N TRP A 216 -3.56 34.31 -7.07
CA TRP A 216 -3.71 34.08 -5.64
C TRP A 216 -3.60 32.60 -5.26
N ALA A 217 -4.34 31.73 -5.97
CA ALA A 217 -4.25 30.29 -5.75
C ALA A 217 -2.84 29.72 -5.98
N GLU A 218 -2.12 30.24 -6.97
CA GLU A 218 -0.72 29.87 -7.23
C GLU A 218 0.18 30.27 -6.06
N LEU A 219 0.01 31.48 -5.53
CA LEU A 219 0.80 31.98 -4.41
C LEU A 219 0.55 31.15 -3.13
N GLN A 220 -0.72 30.96 -2.75
CA GLN A 220 -1.08 30.22 -1.53
C GLN A 220 -0.51 28.80 -1.54
N VAL A 221 -0.58 28.12 -2.69
CA VAL A 221 0.00 26.78 -2.87
C VAL A 221 1.52 26.82 -2.77
N LEU A 222 2.19 27.73 -3.48
CA LEU A 222 3.66 27.84 -3.45
C LEU A 222 4.18 28.13 -2.05
N GLU A 223 3.63 29.13 -1.35
CA GLU A 223 4.06 29.49 0.00
C GLU A 223 3.82 28.35 0.99
N THR A 224 2.67 27.67 0.88
CA THR A 224 2.34 26.51 1.73
C THR A 224 3.31 25.35 1.47
N MET A 225 3.61 25.04 0.21
CA MET A 225 4.58 24.00 -0.14
C MET A 225 5.96 24.35 0.40
N VAL A 226 6.44 25.57 0.15
CA VAL A 226 7.75 26.04 0.59
C VAL A 226 7.90 25.97 2.10
N ASN A 227 6.90 26.43 2.86
CA ASN A 227 6.93 26.42 4.31
C ASN A 227 6.94 25.00 4.88
N ASN A 228 6.10 24.11 4.35
CA ASN A 228 6.05 22.72 4.81
C ASN A 228 7.31 21.94 4.44
N ILE A 229 7.92 22.23 3.28
CA ILE A 229 9.20 21.62 2.90
C ILE A 229 10.31 22.06 3.87
N ASP A 230 10.38 23.33 4.23
CA ASP A 230 11.38 23.81 5.21
C ASP A 230 11.19 23.10 6.57
N VAL A 231 9.95 22.99 7.04
CA VAL A 231 9.62 22.28 8.30
C VAL A 231 10.00 20.80 8.21
N ALA A 232 9.66 20.12 7.11
CA ALA A 232 9.98 18.71 6.92
C ALA A 232 11.50 18.47 6.84
N LEU A 233 12.26 19.34 6.17
CA LEU A 233 13.72 19.26 6.12
C LEU A 233 14.38 19.48 7.48
N GLN A 234 13.78 20.31 8.36
CA GLN A 234 14.25 20.52 9.72
C GLN A 234 13.92 19.34 10.66
N ASN A 235 12.80 18.65 10.41
CA ASN A 235 12.29 17.57 11.25
C ASN A 235 12.75 16.17 10.83
N SER A 236 13.75 16.05 9.94
CA SER A 236 14.16 14.78 9.31
C SER A 236 14.69 13.69 10.27
N ALA A 237 14.82 13.99 11.57
CA ALA A 237 15.27 13.07 12.61
C ALA A 237 14.14 12.55 13.54
N HIS A 238 12.87 12.86 13.25
CA HIS A 238 11.76 12.43 14.11
C HIS A 238 11.43 10.94 13.91
N SER A 239 11.49 10.16 14.99
CA SER A 239 11.00 8.77 15.01
C SER A 239 9.48 8.74 15.04
N ALA A 240 8.86 7.95 14.18
CA ALA A 240 7.41 7.79 14.17
C ALA A 240 6.89 7.20 15.49
N PRO A 241 5.70 7.60 15.96
CA PRO A 241 5.12 7.07 17.18
C PRO A 241 4.80 5.57 17.03
N LEU A 242 5.16 4.78 18.03
CA LEU A 242 4.82 3.36 18.07
C LEU A 242 3.40 3.19 18.59
N LEU A 243 2.47 2.87 17.71
CA LEU A 243 1.07 2.64 18.06
C LEU A 243 0.90 1.30 18.80
N PRO A 244 -0.01 1.23 19.80
CA PRO A 244 -0.38 -0.03 20.40
C PRO A 244 -1.11 -0.90 19.36
N ASN A 245 -0.84 -2.20 19.38
CA ASN A 245 -1.56 -3.15 18.54
C ASN A 245 -2.97 -3.34 19.10
N VAL A 246 -3.98 -2.87 18.38
CA VAL A 246 -5.41 -2.99 18.73
C VAL A 246 -6.12 -4.12 18.00
N PHE A 247 -5.41 -4.87 17.16
CA PHE A 247 -6.02 -5.90 16.33
C PHE A 247 -6.33 -7.16 17.15
N PRO A 248 -7.43 -7.86 16.85
CA PRO A 248 -7.76 -9.13 17.49
C PRO A 248 -6.75 -10.20 17.05
N LEU A 249 -5.95 -10.70 18.01
CA LEU A 249 -4.90 -11.69 17.77
C LEU A 249 -5.34 -13.11 18.12
N VAL A 250 -4.87 -14.08 17.35
CA VAL A 250 -4.96 -15.52 17.61
C VAL A 250 -3.69 -15.95 18.33
N LYS A 251 -3.85 -16.69 19.43
CA LYS A 251 -2.71 -17.22 20.19
C LYS A 251 -1.92 -18.21 19.33
N MET A 252 -0.63 -17.96 19.19
CA MET A 252 0.31 -18.85 18.50
C MET A 252 1.22 -19.56 19.52
N PRO A 253 1.58 -20.84 19.30
CA PRO A 253 2.62 -21.49 20.08
C PRO A 253 3.98 -20.86 19.74
N ARG A 254 4.92 -20.94 20.69
CA ARG A 254 6.33 -20.62 20.38
C ARG A 254 6.93 -21.66 19.46
N LEU A 255 7.94 -21.28 18.69
CA LEU A 255 8.62 -22.22 17.79
C LEU A 255 9.19 -23.44 18.53
N SER A 256 9.71 -23.23 19.72
CA SER A 256 10.24 -24.28 20.60
C SER A 256 9.17 -25.26 21.10
N GLU A 257 7.89 -24.89 21.07
CA GLU A 257 6.77 -25.70 21.55
C GLU A 257 6.17 -26.57 20.43
N ILE A 258 6.65 -26.42 19.18
CA ILE A 258 6.10 -27.14 18.04
C ILE A 258 6.67 -28.55 18.01
N GLU A 259 5.80 -29.54 18.17
CA GLU A 259 6.15 -30.95 18.03
C GLU A 259 6.39 -31.34 16.58
N LEU A 260 7.66 -31.53 16.23
CA LEU A 260 8.10 -31.96 14.90
C LEU A 260 8.20 -33.50 14.77
N ALA A 261 8.27 -34.21 15.89
CA ALA A 261 8.30 -35.66 15.93
C ALA A 261 6.99 -36.26 15.39
N ASP A 262 7.10 -37.42 14.74
CA ASP A 262 5.98 -38.22 14.21
C ASP A 262 5.07 -37.50 13.19
N LYS A 263 5.49 -36.33 12.67
CA LYS A 263 4.84 -35.62 11.55
C LYS A 263 5.37 -36.11 10.21
N VAL A 264 5.22 -37.40 9.94
CA VAL A 264 5.70 -38.08 8.73
C VAL A 264 4.53 -38.61 7.90
N MET A 265 4.76 -38.82 6.61
CA MET A 265 3.76 -39.37 5.71
C MET A 265 4.37 -40.38 4.72
N GLU A 266 3.77 -41.55 4.65
CA GLU A 266 4.15 -42.63 3.74
C GLU A 266 3.87 -42.26 2.28
N ASP A 267 4.67 -42.81 1.35
CA ASP A 267 4.64 -42.43 -0.07
C ASP A 267 3.29 -42.68 -0.74
N GLU A 268 2.67 -43.81 -0.44
CA GLU A 268 1.38 -44.19 -1.04
C GLU A 268 0.23 -43.32 -0.50
N GLU A 269 0.24 -43.01 0.79
CA GLU A 269 -0.71 -42.07 1.39
C GLU A 269 -0.51 -40.67 0.80
N TYR A 270 0.74 -40.20 0.73
CA TYR A 270 1.08 -38.90 0.16
C TYR A 270 0.57 -38.74 -1.27
N LYS A 271 0.84 -39.71 -2.16
CA LYS A 271 0.38 -39.65 -3.56
C LYS A 271 -1.14 -39.60 -3.66
N LYS A 272 -1.84 -40.39 -2.84
CA LYS A 272 -3.30 -40.46 -2.80
C LYS A 272 -3.90 -39.12 -2.33
N GLU A 273 -3.45 -38.62 -1.19
CA GLU A 273 -3.92 -37.35 -0.62
C GLU A 273 -3.59 -36.16 -1.53
N LEU A 274 -2.38 -36.13 -2.10
CA LEU A 274 -1.95 -35.08 -3.02
C LEU A 274 -2.89 -34.99 -4.22
N LYS A 275 -3.16 -36.13 -4.87
CA LYS A 275 -4.05 -36.18 -6.03
C LYS A 275 -5.47 -35.71 -5.69
N HIS A 276 -5.98 -36.13 -4.53
CA HIS A 276 -7.30 -35.72 -4.07
C HIS A 276 -7.39 -34.21 -3.83
N LEU A 277 -6.44 -33.65 -3.08
CA LEU A 277 -6.42 -32.23 -2.72
C LEU A 277 -6.15 -31.33 -3.94
N GLN A 278 -5.25 -31.73 -4.84
CA GLN A 278 -5.00 -30.97 -6.07
C GLN A 278 -6.23 -30.93 -6.97
N LYS A 279 -6.97 -32.05 -7.11
CA LYS A 279 -8.25 -32.04 -7.84
C LYS A 279 -9.24 -31.05 -7.21
N LYS A 280 -9.41 -31.12 -5.89
CA LYS A 280 -10.31 -30.25 -5.14
C LYS A 280 -9.91 -28.77 -5.24
N LEU A 281 -8.62 -28.47 -5.15
CA LEU A 281 -8.08 -27.11 -5.31
C LEU A 281 -8.34 -26.57 -6.73
N GLY A 282 -8.20 -27.39 -7.76
CA GLY A 282 -8.55 -27.01 -9.14
C GLY A 282 -10.03 -26.66 -9.32
N GLU A 283 -10.92 -27.41 -8.67
CA GLU A 283 -12.37 -27.12 -8.66
C GLU A 283 -12.69 -25.81 -7.93
N LEU A 284 -12.04 -25.57 -6.79
CA LEU A 284 -12.18 -24.33 -6.02
C LEU A 284 -11.63 -23.12 -6.79
N HIS A 285 -10.51 -23.26 -7.49
CA HIS A 285 -9.94 -22.20 -8.32
C HIS A 285 -10.92 -21.69 -9.38
N ASN A 286 -11.64 -22.58 -10.06
CA ASN A 286 -12.69 -22.20 -11.01
C ASN A 286 -13.87 -21.47 -10.35
N ARG A 287 -14.17 -21.76 -9.08
CA ARG A 287 -15.20 -21.05 -8.31
C ARG A 287 -14.71 -19.67 -7.86
N LEU A 288 -13.47 -19.55 -7.38
CA LEU A 288 -12.85 -18.28 -7.01
C LEU A 288 -12.88 -17.29 -8.17
N TYR A 289 -12.47 -17.73 -9.36
CA TYR A 289 -12.47 -16.89 -10.56
C TYR A 289 -13.87 -16.35 -10.89
N ARG A 290 -14.90 -17.22 -10.84
CA ARG A 290 -16.29 -16.81 -11.13
C ARG A 290 -16.89 -15.92 -10.05
N LYS A 291 -16.61 -16.19 -8.78
CA LYS A 291 -17.08 -15.38 -7.64
C LYS A 291 -16.24 -14.12 -7.40
N ARG A 292 -15.16 -13.93 -8.17
CA ARG A 292 -14.21 -12.82 -8.02
C ARG A 292 -13.61 -12.72 -6.61
N VAL A 293 -13.29 -13.86 -5.99
CA VAL A 293 -12.65 -13.88 -4.66
C VAL A 293 -11.12 -13.82 -4.83
N PRO A 294 -10.43 -12.76 -4.39
CA PRO A 294 -8.97 -12.68 -4.43
C PRO A 294 -8.35 -13.55 -3.33
N VAL A 295 -7.18 -14.14 -3.63
CA VAL A 295 -6.45 -14.99 -2.67
C VAL A 295 -5.00 -14.58 -2.62
N ILE A 296 -4.46 -14.46 -1.41
CA ILE A 296 -3.06 -14.13 -1.15
C ILE A 296 -2.49 -15.22 -0.26
N ILE A 297 -1.49 -15.94 -0.78
CA ILE A 297 -0.79 -17.01 -0.04
C ILE A 297 0.63 -16.56 0.22
N THR A 298 1.06 -16.61 1.48
CA THR A 298 2.39 -16.15 1.87
C THR A 298 3.20 -17.29 2.47
N TYR A 299 4.48 -17.38 2.09
CA TYR A 299 5.41 -18.38 2.61
C TYR A 299 6.63 -17.72 3.25
N GLU A 300 6.73 -17.88 4.56
CA GLU A 300 7.94 -17.66 5.35
C GLU A 300 8.39 -18.97 5.99
N GLY A 301 9.60 -19.00 6.54
CA GLY A 301 10.17 -20.20 7.14
C GLY A 301 11.67 -20.28 6.97
N TRP A 302 12.29 -21.19 7.73
CA TRP A 302 13.74 -21.37 7.75
C TRP A 302 14.33 -21.58 6.35
N ASP A 303 15.58 -21.18 6.19
CA ASP A 303 16.34 -21.56 5.01
C ASP A 303 16.41 -23.10 4.93
N ALA A 304 16.24 -23.60 3.72
CA ALA A 304 16.01 -25.02 3.42
C ALA A 304 14.76 -25.71 4.02
N ALA A 305 13.80 -24.98 4.60
CA ALA A 305 12.56 -25.57 5.13
C ALA A 305 11.66 -26.20 4.05
N GLY A 306 11.69 -25.72 2.80
CA GLY A 306 10.96 -26.33 1.69
C GLY A 306 9.79 -25.51 1.14
N LYS A 307 9.81 -24.19 1.30
CA LYS A 307 8.83 -23.21 0.75
C LYS A 307 8.51 -23.47 -0.73
N GLY A 308 9.51 -23.39 -1.61
CA GLY A 308 9.31 -23.63 -3.05
C GLY A 308 8.74 -25.01 -3.40
N GLY A 309 8.96 -26.03 -2.56
CA GLY A 309 8.34 -27.34 -2.74
C GLY A 309 6.85 -27.37 -2.39
N ASN A 310 6.41 -26.57 -1.42
CA ASN A 310 4.99 -26.37 -1.11
C ASN A 310 4.31 -25.58 -2.23
N ILE A 311 4.90 -24.45 -2.62
CA ILE A 311 4.41 -23.59 -3.71
C ILE A 311 4.19 -24.42 -4.97
N LYS A 312 5.19 -25.23 -5.37
CA LYS A 312 5.07 -26.10 -6.56
C LYS A 312 3.85 -27.01 -6.52
N ARG A 313 3.54 -27.62 -5.37
CA ARG A 313 2.38 -28.54 -5.23
C ARG A 313 1.04 -27.82 -5.28
N ILE A 314 0.97 -26.58 -4.79
CA ILE A 314 -0.20 -25.72 -4.95
C ILE A 314 -0.37 -25.37 -6.42
N THR A 315 0.67 -24.83 -7.06
CA THR A 315 0.59 -24.35 -8.44
C THR A 315 0.32 -25.46 -9.46
N GLU A 316 0.74 -26.69 -9.19
CA GLU A 316 0.43 -27.87 -10.03
C GLU A 316 -1.10 -28.16 -10.13
N ALA A 317 -1.92 -27.62 -9.22
CA ALA A 317 -3.37 -27.76 -9.24
C ALA A 317 -4.11 -26.59 -9.92
N LEU A 318 -3.41 -25.50 -10.23
CA LEU A 318 -4.00 -24.23 -10.65
C LEU A 318 -3.78 -24.00 -12.15
N ASP A 319 -4.71 -23.28 -12.79
CA ASP A 319 -4.50 -22.79 -14.14
C ASP A 319 -3.50 -21.62 -14.09
N PRO A 320 -2.40 -21.64 -14.87
CA PRO A 320 -1.34 -20.63 -14.81
C PRO A 320 -1.80 -19.21 -15.17
N ARG A 321 -3.00 -19.04 -15.75
CA ARG A 321 -3.57 -17.71 -16.02
C ARG A 321 -4.24 -17.09 -14.79
N GLY A 322 -4.56 -17.90 -13.78
CA GLY A 322 -5.29 -17.49 -12.59
C GLY A 322 -4.41 -17.22 -11.37
N PHE A 323 -3.09 -17.43 -11.46
CA PHE A 323 -2.18 -17.15 -10.36
C PHE A 323 -0.85 -16.53 -10.81
N GLU A 324 -0.19 -15.85 -9.90
CA GLU A 324 1.19 -15.39 -10.05
C GLU A 324 2.01 -15.73 -8.81
N VAL A 325 3.27 -16.13 -9.01
CA VAL A 325 4.23 -16.40 -7.92
C VAL A 325 5.25 -15.27 -7.89
N HIS A 326 5.36 -14.60 -6.75
CA HIS A 326 6.28 -13.49 -6.52
C HIS A 326 7.40 -13.93 -5.57
N PRO A 327 8.59 -14.32 -6.08
CA PRO A 327 9.77 -14.49 -5.26
C PRO A 327 10.27 -13.11 -4.79
N ILE A 328 10.22 -12.87 -3.49
CA ILE A 328 10.65 -11.59 -2.89
C ILE A 328 12.12 -11.69 -2.52
N ALA A 329 12.95 -10.97 -3.27
CA ALA A 329 14.38 -10.80 -3.01
C ALA A 329 14.67 -9.41 -2.42
N SER A 330 15.96 -9.09 -2.28
CA SER A 330 16.41 -7.73 -1.93
C SER A 330 15.73 -6.68 -2.83
N PRO A 331 15.29 -5.54 -2.28
CA PRO A 331 14.57 -4.55 -3.06
C PRO A 331 15.46 -3.88 -4.11
N GLU A 332 14.91 -3.72 -5.30
CA GLU A 332 15.51 -2.98 -6.41
C GLU A 332 15.67 -1.49 -6.05
N PRO A 333 16.56 -0.73 -6.71
CA PRO A 333 16.78 0.69 -6.38
C PRO A 333 15.50 1.54 -6.38
N HIS A 334 14.58 1.28 -7.32
CA HIS A 334 13.30 1.99 -7.40
C HIS A 334 12.30 1.57 -6.31
N GLU A 335 12.39 0.34 -5.79
CA GLU A 335 11.58 -0.13 -4.66
C GLU A 335 12.11 0.46 -3.34
N LYS A 336 13.45 0.46 -3.15
CA LYS A 336 14.13 1.08 -2.00
C LYS A 336 13.87 2.58 -1.90
N ALA A 337 13.64 3.24 -3.03
CA ALA A 337 13.33 4.66 -3.07
C ALA A 337 11.87 4.98 -2.69
N ARG A 338 11.04 3.98 -2.34
CA ARG A 338 9.63 4.17 -2.00
C ARG A 338 9.29 3.57 -0.64
N HIS A 339 8.05 3.78 -0.21
CA HIS A 339 7.51 3.17 1.01
C HIS A 339 7.68 1.66 0.97
N TYR A 340 8.06 1.06 2.11
CA TYR A 340 8.37 -0.38 2.20
C TYR A 340 7.26 -1.26 1.61
N LEU A 341 6.00 -0.98 1.96
CA LEU A 341 4.85 -1.74 1.48
C LEU A 341 4.53 -1.55 -0.01
N TRP A 342 5.07 -0.51 -0.67
CA TRP A 342 4.78 -0.21 -2.08
C TRP A 342 4.98 -1.42 -2.98
N ARG A 343 6.10 -2.13 -2.77
CA ARG A 343 6.48 -3.29 -3.59
C ARG A 343 5.54 -4.49 -3.45
N PHE A 344 4.76 -4.55 -2.38
CA PHE A 344 3.75 -5.60 -2.18
C PHE A 344 2.39 -5.16 -2.70
N TRP A 345 2.01 -3.88 -2.47
CA TRP A 345 0.83 -3.26 -3.06
C TRP A 345 0.80 -3.42 -4.58
N THR A 346 1.93 -3.17 -5.27
CA THR A 346 2.04 -3.30 -6.73
C THR A 346 1.94 -4.74 -7.26
N ARG A 347 1.98 -5.74 -6.38
CA ARG A 347 1.98 -7.17 -6.70
C ARG A 347 0.75 -7.91 -6.17
N LEU A 348 -0.26 -7.17 -5.71
CA LEU A 348 -1.53 -7.79 -5.30
C LEU A 348 -2.18 -8.51 -6.49
N PRO A 349 -3.02 -9.53 -6.27
CA PRO A 349 -3.80 -10.13 -7.34
C PRO A 349 -4.95 -9.20 -7.74
N LYS A 350 -5.56 -9.47 -8.89
CA LYS A 350 -6.91 -8.98 -9.19
C LYS A 350 -7.92 -9.84 -8.44
N ASP A 351 -9.14 -9.35 -8.27
CA ASP A 351 -10.26 -10.16 -7.81
C ASP A 351 -10.38 -11.47 -8.64
N GLY A 352 -10.67 -12.58 -7.96
CA GLY A 352 -10.72 -13.91 -8.57
C GLY A 352 -9.37 -14.52 -8.99
N HIS A 353 -8.24 -13.89 -8.67
CA HIS A 353 -6.89 -14.43 -8.93
C HIS A 353 -6.14 -14.69 -7.63
N ILE A 354 -5.05 -15.47 -7.73
CA ILE A 354 -4.20 -15.88 -6.61
C ILE A 354 -2.81 -15.25 -6.74
N ALA A 355 -2.33 -14.56 -5.70
CA ALA A 355 -0.93 -14.18 -5.59
C ALA A 355 -0.24 -15.07 -4.54
N ILE A 356 0.91 -15.66 -4.89
CA ILE A 356 1.71 -16.49 -3.99
C ILE A 356 3.05 -15.80 -3.76
N PHE A 357 3.33 -15.39 -2.53
CA PHE A 357 4.59 -14.75 -2.14
C PHE A 357 5.56 -15.77 -1.53
N ASP A 358 6.74 -15.95 -2.15
CA ASP A 358 7.87 -16.69 -1.56
C ASP A 358 8.82 -15.68 -0.92
N ARG A 359 8.80 -15.60 0.42
CA ARG A 359 9.15 -14.41 1.21
C ARG A 359 8.23 -13.22 0.94
N THR A 360 8.16 -12.29 1.88
CA THR A 360 7.02 -11.36 1.98
C THR A 360 7.40 -10.03 2.65
N TRP A 361 6.39 -9.20 2.97
CA TRP A 361 6.53 -8.03 3.84
C TRP A 361 7.03 -8.33 5.25
N TYR A 362 6.96 -9.58 5.72
CA TYR A 362 7.52 -9.99 7.01
C TYR A 362 9.05 -9.92 7.08
N GLY A 363 9.74 -9.75 5.93
CA GLY A 363 11.18 -9.50 5.90
C GLY A 363 11.63 -8.35 6.81
N ARG A 364 10.84 -7.28 6.95
CA ARG A 364 11.14 -6.13 7.81
C ARG A 364 11.29 -6.50 9.28
N VAL A 365 10.44 -7.37 9.79
CA VAL A 365 10.44 -7.78 11.20
C VAL A 365 11.33 -8.99 11.48
N MET A 366 11.93 -9.57 10.42
CA MET A 366 12.85 -10.69 10.48
C MET A 366 14.26 -10.29 9.98
N VAL A 367 14.60 -10.59 8.72
CA VAL A 367 15.95 -10.42 8.18
C VAL A 367 16.44 -8.97 8.25
N GLU A 368 15.60 -7.99 7.93
CA GLU A 368 16.05 -6.59 7.94
C GLU A 368 16.30 -6.05 9.35
N ARG A 369 15.54 -6.55 10.34
CA ARG A 369 15.77 -6.28 11.75
C ARG A 369 17.10 -6.86 12.23
N LEU A 370 17.43 -8.09 11.83
CA LEU A 370 18.60 -8.82 12.32
C LEU A 370 19.91 -8.47 11.59
N GLU A 371 19.81 -8.04 10.32
CA GLU A 371 20.95 -7.56 9.54
C GLU A 371 21.13 -6.04 9.60
N GLY A 372 20.23 -5.30 10.26
CA GLY A 372 20.32 -3.85 10.39
C GLY A 372 20.04 -3.09 9.09
N PHE A 373 19.20 -3.65 8.20
CA PHE A 373 18.79 -2.99 6.95
C PHE A 373 17.67 -1.96 7.14
N CYS A 374 17.13 -1.86 8.35
CA CYS A 374 16.15 -0.85 8.74
C CYS A 374 16.45 -0.34 10.17
N SER A 375 15.91 0.82 10.52
CA SER A 375 16.07 1.36 11.88
C SER A 375 15.22 0.57 12.88
N GLU A 376 15.52 0.74 14.18
CA GLU A 376 14.72 0.12 15.23
C GLU A 376 13.25 0.59 15.22
N ASN A 377 13.04 1.88 14.91
CA ASN A 377 11.71 2.44 14.77
C ASN A 377 10.95 1.79 13.61
N ASP A 378 11.60 1.56 12.47
CA ASP A 378 10.99 0.97 11.27
C ASP A 378 10.41 -0.42 11.53
N TRP A 379 11.18 -1.35 12.11
CA TRP A 379 10.66 -2.70 12.32
C TRP A 379 9.66 -2.77 13.48
N LYS A 380 9.79 -1.89 14.51
CA LYS A 380 8.83 -1.85 15.61
C LYS A 380 7.46 -1.36 15.15
N ARG A 381 7.37 -0.34 14.30
CA ARG A 381 6.09 0.14 13.74
C ARG A 381 5.52 -0.83 12.70
N ALA A 382 6.38 -1.56 11.97
CA ALA A 382 5.96 -2.45 10.90
C ALA A 382 4.95 -3.53 11.34
N TYR A 383 4.97 -4.02 12.59
CA TYR A 383 3.95 -4.98 13.04
C TYR A 383 2.53 -4.42 12.90
N ASN A 384 2.31 -3.16 13.30
CA ASN A 384 1.00 -2.53 13.21
C ASN A 384 0.63 -2.23 11.74
N GLU A 385 1.60 -1.77 10.96
CA GLU A 385 1.41 -1.48 9.52
C GLU A 385 1.10 -2.72 8.71
N ILE A 386 1.71 -3.86 9.04
CA ILE A 386 1.41 -5.16 8.44
C ILE A 386 -0.02 -5.58 8.77
N ASN A 387 -0.45 -5.42 10.02
CA ASN A 387 -1.83 -5.75 10.41
C ASN A 387 -2.84 -4.83 9.72
N GLU A 388 -2.58 -3.53 9.65
CA GLU A 388 -3.40 -2.58 8.87
C GLU A 388 -3.45 -2.97 7.39
N PHE A 389 -2.31 -3.29 6.77
CA PHE A 389 -2.25 -3.74 5.39
C PHE A 389 -3.06 -5.01 5.16
N GLU A 390 -2.93 -6.02 6.02
CA GLU A 390 -3.70 -7.26 5.89
C GLU A 390 -5.19 -7.06 6.19
N LYS A 391 -5.53 -6.09 7.05
CA LYS A 391 -6.93 -5.69 7.30
C LYS A 391 -7.55 -5.05 6.07
N GLU A 392 -6.84 -4.12 5.41
CA GLU A 392 -7.28 -3.53 4.13
C GLU A 392 -7.56 -4.60 3.07
N LEU A 393 -6.71 -5.62 2.98
CA LEU A 393 -6.87 -6.72 2.04
C LEU A 393 -8.06 -7.62 2.42
N SER A 394 -8.22 -7.92 3.71
CA SER A 394 -9.35 -8.72 4.19
C SER A 394 -10.69 -7.99 3.99
N ASP A 395 -10.75 -6.69 4.24
CA ASP A 395 -11.95 -5.87 4.06
C ASP A 395 -12.32 -5.67 2.59
N TRP A 396 -11.33 -5.70 1.71
CA TRP A 396 -11.56 -5.82 0.26
C TRP A 396 -12.15 -7.19 -0.15
N GLY A 397 -12.09 -8.19 0.73
CA GLY A 397 -12.60 -9.54 0.51
C GLY A 397 -11.54 -10.57 0.13
N ALA A 398 -10.25 -10.27 0.33
CA ALA A 398 -9.19 -11.24 0.07
C ALA A 398 -9.11 -12.33 1.14
N VAL A 399 -8.90 -13.57 0.69
CA VAL A 399 -8.52 -14.68 1.56
C VAL A 399 -7.00 -14.64 1.73
N ILE A 400 -6.53 -14.41 2.95
CA ILE A 400 -5.11 -14.29 3.28
C ILE A 400 -4.68 -15.55 4.04
N ILE A 401 -3.75 -16.30 3.46
CA ILE A 401 -3.25 -17.57 4.04
C ILE A 401 -1.75 -17.44 4.25
N LYS A 402 -1.32 -17.43 5.51
CA LYS A 402 0.08 -17.20 5.88
C LYS A 402 0.74 -18.44 6.43
N PHE A 403 1.85 -18.87 5.83
CA PHE A 403 2.56 -20.08 6.24
C PHE A 403 3.93 -19.78 6.82
N TRP A 404 4.19 -20.28 8.03
CA TRP A 404 5.55 -20.45 8.56
C TRP A 404 5.98 -21.91 8.40
N VAL A 405 7.02 -22.15 7.60
CA VAL A 405 7.57 -23.51 7.36
C VAL A 405 8.65 -23.81 8.40
N GLN A 406 8.29 -24.64 9.39
CA GLN A 406 9.12 -24.97 10.55
C GLN A 406 9.93 -26.25 10.34
N ILE A 407 11.20 -26.21 10.74
CA ILE A 407 12.12 -27.35 10.86
C ILE A 407 13.01 -27.12 12.08
N ASP A 408 13.68 -28.16 12.57
CA ASP A 408 14.70 -28.05 13.60
C ASP A 408 16.11 -27.77 13.02
N LYS A 409 17.05 -27.43 13.92
CA LYS A 409 18.45 -27.13 13.58
C LYS A 409 19.12 -28.29 12.86
N ASP A 410 18.85 -29.54 13.24
CA ASP A 410 19.55 -30.71 12.69
C ASP A 410 19.07 -31.03 11.27
N THR A 411 17.76 -30.97 11.06
CA THR A 411 17.12 -31.07 9.75
C THR A 411 17.64 -30.00 8.80
N GLN A 412 17.80 -28.75 9.26
CA GLN A 412 18.38 -27.69 8.43
C GLN A 412 19.81 -28.03 8.02
N LEU A 413 20.66 -28.47 8.96
CA LEU A 413 22.05 -28.85 8.67
C LEU A 413 22.13 -30.00 7.67
N ALA A 414 21.35 -31.06 7.88
CA ALA A 414 21.30 -32.20 6.98
C ALA A 414 20.92 -31.77 5.55
N ARG A 415 19.98 -30.83 5.42
CA ARG A 415 19.56 -30.29 4.11
C ARG A 415 20.59 -29.36 3.49
N PHE A 416 21.35 -28.61 4.28
CA PHE A 416 22.46 -27.80 3.79
C PHE A 416 23.56 -28.69 3.23
N THR A 417 23.94 -29.74 3.96
CA THR A 417 24.92 -30.73 3.52
C THR A 417 24.46 -31.48 2.25
N ASP A 418 23.19 -31.89 2.15
CA ASP A 418 22.63 -32.49 0.92
C ASP A 418 22.72 -31.53 -0.28
N ARG A 419 22.42 -30.24 -0.09
CA ARG A 419 22.50 -29.24 -1.16
C ARG A 419 23.94 -28.99 -1.61
N GLN A 420 24.88 -28.92 -0.67
CA GLN A 420 26.30 -28.71 -0.96
C GLN A 420 26.90 -29.89 -1.74
N ASN A 421 26.48 -31.11 -1.41
CA ASN A 421 27.00 -32.34 -2.03
C ASN A 421 26.26 -32.75 -3.31
N ASN A 422 25.14 -32.11 -3.65
CA ASN A 422 24.35 -32.42 -4.83
C ASN A 422 24.53 -31.33 -5.92
N PRO A 423 25.21 -31.65 -7.05
CA PRO A 423 25.49 -30.67 -8.10
C PRO A 423 24.25 -29.92 -8.64
N GLU A 424 23.09 -30.57 -8.68
CA GLU A 424 21.84 -29.96 -9.18
C GLU A 424 21.22 -28.97 -8.19
N LYS A 425 21.65 -28.99 -6.93
CA LYS A 425 21.11 -28.18 -5.84
C LYS A 425 22.13 -27.20 -5.24
N GLN A 426 23.40 -27.26 -5.63
CA GLN A 426 24.46 -26.40 -5.11
C GLN A 426 24.13 -24.91 -5.25
N TRP A 427 23.44 -24.50 -6.32
CA TRP A 427 23.00 -23.11 -6.50
C TRP A 427 21.99 -22.62 -5.44
N LYS A 428 21.44 -23.52 -4.60
CA LYS A 428 20.47 -23.21 -3.54
C LYS A 428 21.10 -23.03 -2.15
N ILE A 429 22.42 -22.98 -2.04
CA ILE A 429 23.12 -22.70 -0.80
C ILE A 429 24.19 -21.64 -1.04
N THR A 430 24.27 -20.69 -0.13
CA THR A 430 25.14 -19.51 -0.17
C THR A 430 25.82 -19.32 1.18
N ASP A 431 26.87 -18.50 1.24
CA ASP A 431 27.53 -18.15 2.51
C ASP A 431 26.60 -17.39 3.47
N GLU A 432 25.57 -16.72 2.92
CA GLU A 432 24.52 -16.05 3.70
C GLU A 432 23.66 -17.07 4.48
N ASP A 433 23.33 -18.22 3.87
CA ASP A 433 22.56 -19.28 4.54
C ASP A 433 23.28 -19.81 5.79
N TRP A 434 24.61 -19.96 5.72
CA TRP A 434 25.43 -20.38 6.88
C TRP A 434 25.49 -19.32 7.97
N ARG A 435 25.64 -18.05 7.60
CA ARG A 435 25.60 -16.92 8.54
C ARG A 435 24.24 -16.79 9.25
N ASN A 436 23.15 -16.97 8.51
CA ASN A 436 21.79 -16.92 9.08
C ASN A 436 21.58 -18.04 10.09
N ARG A 437 22.15 -19.23 9.83
CA ARG A 437 22.10 -20.37 10.76
C ARG A 437 22.83 -20.07 12.07
N GLU A 438 23.97 -19.38 12.05
CA GLU A 438 24.67 -18.98 13.29
C GLU A 438 23.81 -18.06 14.17
N LYS A 439 22.89 -17.31 13.56
CA LYS A 439 21.94 -16.40 14.24
C LYS A 439 20.61 -17.07 14.60
N TRP A 440 20.53 -18.41 14.61
CA TRP A 440 19.26 -19.13 14.81
C TRP A 440 18.42 -18.60 15.97
N ASP A 441 19.01 -18.45 17.16
CA ASP A 441 18.25 -18.10 18.38
C ASP A 441 17.67 -16.67 18.28
N ALA A 442 18.37 -15.78 17.56
CA ALA A 442 17.88 -14.43 17.28
C ALA A 442 16.73 -14.44 16.26
N TYR A 443 16.81 -15.29 15.24
CA TYR A 443 15.71 -15.52 14.29
C TYR A 443 14.50 -16.15 14.97
N GLU A 444 14.71 -17.13 15.84
CA GLU A 444 13.63 -17.78 16.59
C GLU A 444 12.85 -16.75 17.43
N THR A 445 13.57 -15.89 18.15
CA THR A 445 12.97 -14.77 18.90
C THR A 445 12.17 -13.82 18.00
N ALA A 446 12.73 -13.43 16.84
CA ALA A 446 12.07 -12.54 15.91
C ALA A 446 10.80 -13.17 15.30
N VAL A 447 10.83 -14.47 15.00
CA VAL A 447 9.69 -15.19 14.44
C VAL A 447 8.59 -15.40 15.48
N ASP A 448 8.93 -15.75 16.72
CA ASP A 448 7.96 -15.84 17.82
C ASP A 448 7.24 -14.49 18.02
N GLU A 449 7.98 -13.38 17.96
CA GLU A 449 7.41 -12.04 18.05
C GLU A 449 6.51 -11.73 16.85
N MET A 450 6.94 -12.07 15.64
CA MET A 450 6.15 -11.94 14.42
C MET A 450 4.82 -12.71 14.51
N LEU A 451 4.87 -14.00 14.84
CA LEU A 451 3.68 -14.84 14.99
C LEU A 451 2.73 -14.29 16.04
N THR A 452 3.26 -13.86 17.19
CA THR A 452 2.46 -13.31 18.29
C THR A 452 1.81 -11.99 17.92
N LYS A 453 2.51 -11.09 17.22
CA LYS A 453 2.02 -9.73 16.94
C LYS A 453 1.19 -9.61 15.66
N THR A 454 1.21 -10.62 14.79
CA THR A 454 0.59 -10.52 13.46
C THR A 454 -0.31 -11.71 13.10
N SER A 455 -0.48 -12.70 13.97
CA SER A 455 -1.53 -13.70 13.77
C SER A 455 -2.87 -13.09 14.18
N THR A 456 -3.57 -12.46 13.24
CA THR A 456 -4.86 -11.81 13.51
C THR A 456 -6.01 -12.75 13.20
N THR A 457 -7.23 -12.44 13.65
CA THR A 457 -8.41 -13.28 13.37
C THR A 457 -8.80 -13.30 11.90
N TYR A 458 -8.44 -12.27 11.14
CA TYR A 458 -8.70 -12.14 9.70
C TYR A 458 -7.54 -12.62 8.82
N ALA A 459 -6.32 -12.68 9.36
CA ALA A 459 -5.15 -13.24 8.70
C ALA A 459 -4.32 -14.05 9.72
N PRO A 460 -4.75 -15.27 10.08
CA PRO A 460 -4.02 -16.10 11.02
C PRO A 460 -2.76 -16.69 10.38
N TRP A 461 -1.75 -16.95 11.21
CA TRP A 461 -0.58 -17.73 10.81
C TRP A 461 -0.85 -19.23 10.91
N HIS A 462 -0.31 -19.98 9.95
CA HIS A 462 -0.32 -21.43 9.93
C HIS A 462 1.11 -21.98 9.94
N ILE A 463 1.41 -22.85 10.91
CA ILE A 463 2.71 -23.48 11.02
C ILE A 463 2.69 -24.81 10.25
N LEU A 464 3.65 -25.01 9.36
CA LEU A 464 3.88 -26.24 8.63
C LEU A 464 5.11 -26.97 9.18
N GLU A 465 4.90 -28.06 9.91
CA GLU A 465 5.95 -28.96 10.39
C GLU A 465 6.56 -29.67 9.19
N SER A 466 7.77 -29.27 8.82
CA SER A 466 8.37 -29.62 7.53
C SER A 466 9.64 -30.44 7.65
N VAL A 467 9.82 -31.17 8.75
CA VAL A 467 10.88 -32.20 8.86
C VAL A 467 10.68 -33.23 7.75
N ASP A 468 9.47 -33.78 7.63
CA ASP A 468 9.00 -34.43 6.41
C ASP A 468 8.31 -33.43 5.46
N LYS A 469 8.85 -33.35 4.24
CA LYS A 469 8.32 -32.47 3.19
C LYS A 469 6.94 -32.94 2.70
N LYS A 470 6.66 -34.24 2.71
CA LYS A 470 5.38 -34.80 2.23
C LYS A 470 4.25 -34.35 3.14
N TYR A 471 4.43 -34.55 4.45
CA TYR A 471 3.50 -34.07 5.47
C TYR A 471 3.19 -32.57 5.32
N ALA A 472 4.21 -31.71 5.28
CA ALA A 472 4.03 -30.26 5.15
C ALA A 472 3.23 -29.85 3.90
N ARG A 473 3.51 -30.49 2.75
CA ARG A 473 2.80 -30.21 1.49
C ARG A 473 1.32 -30.54 1.57
N ILE A 474 0.98 -31.69 2.17
CA ILE A 474 -0.42 -32.08 2.36
C ILE A 474 -1.10 -31.17 3.37
N LYS A 475 -0.43 -30.81 4.48
CA LYS A 475 -0.96 -29.86 5.46
C LYS A 475 -1.25 -28.50 4.82
N ALA A 476 -0.33 -27.97 4.01
CA ALA A 476 -0.52 -26.71 3.28
C ALA A 476 -1.75 -26.77 2.36
N LEU A 477 -1.85 -27.82 1.53
CA LEU A 477 -2.99 -28.02 0.64
C LEU A 477 -4.32 -28.16 1.40
N LYS A 478 -4.35 -28.90 2.51
CA LYS A 478 -5.54 -29.02 3.37
C LYS A 478 -6.00 -27.67 3.90
N ILE A 479 -5.07 -26.85 4.38
CA ILE A 479 -5.36 -25.50 4.88
C ILE A 479 -5.88 -24.61 3.76
N VAL A 480 -5.19 -24.58 2.60
CA VAL A 480 -5.65 -23.79 1.45
C VAL A 480 -7.05 -24.20 1.03
N VAL A 481 -7.29 -25.50 0.81
CA VAL A 481 -8.62 -26.01 0.45
C VAL A 481 -9.67 -25.57 1.46
N LYS A 482 -9.41 -25.72 2.76
CA LYS A 482 -10.34 -25.36 3.83
C LYS A 482 -10.69 -23.88 3.82
N GLU A 483 -9.70 -22.99 3.76
CA GLU A 483 -9.95 -21.54 3.78
C GLU A 483 -10.66 -21.08 2.51
N LEU A 484 -10.35 -21.68 1.35
CA LEU A 484 -11.06 -21.40 0.12
C LEU A 484 -12.51 -21.91 0.14
N GLU A 485 -12.77 -23.07 0.75
CA GLU A 485 -14.14 -23.55 0.94
C GLU A 485 -14.94 -22.59 1.80
N LYS A 486 -14.40 -22.20 2.95
CA LYS A 486 -15.04 -21.23 3.87
C LYS A 486 -15.38 -19.91 3.19
N ALA A 487 -14.51 -19.40 2.32
CA ALA A 487 -14.75 -18.15 1.59
C ALA A 487 -15.72 -18.30 0.40
N LEU A 488 -15.97 -19.54 -0.06
CA LEU A 488 -16.80 -19.85 -1.22
C LEU A 488 -18.16 -20.47 -0.87
N GLU A 489 -18.40 -20.81 0.39
CA GLU A 489 -19.74 -20.99 0.97
C GLU A 489 -20.54 -19.70 0.78
#